data_AF-A6NWQ3-F1
#
_entry.id   AF-A6NWQ3-F1
#
_cell.length_a   1.000
_cell.length_b   1.000
_cell.length_c   1.000
_cell.angle_alpha   90.00
_cell.angle_beta   90.00
_cell.angle_gamma   90.00
#
_symmetry.space_group_name_H-M   'P 1'
#
loop_
_entity.id
_entity.type
_entity.pdbx_description
1 polymer ?
#
loop_
_entity_poly.entity_id
_entity_poly.type
_entity_poly.pdbx_seq_one_letter_code
_entity_poly.pdbx_strand_id
1 'polypeptide(L)'
;MQKRRDVLTVIGMMILLAFILRMWPILLLMLIGVFFYALWMLFHMDAAPQQPVQAPLLALPPPASEESVLNTAFSVLQRRITEQVLLRYPNARWVWGVADARERFVHGGELSILLNRAGGYRRAVVQVNNLQFCGLQYPTAEQPQQPASEPETEPSEEPEQEPETVDYGLLAFEWVEANLQALNAQCNEVIGSGKDSFRIPASQLPHGDSWPPICKELLRNGFFAAEPLADGIQVQIKVK
;
A
#
# COMPACT_ATOMS: atom_id res chain seq x y z
N MET A 1 -0.77 -17.39 71.48
CA MET A 1 -0.33 -16.94 70.14
C MET A 1 0.67 -17.90 69.49
N GLN A 2 1.70 -18.39 70.21
CA GLN A 2 2.74 -19.29 69.66
C GLN A 2 2.19 -20.56 68.98
N LYS A 3 1.38 -21.36 69.70
CA LYS A 3 0.83 -22.62 69.19
C LYS A 3 -0.02 -22.48 67.92
N ARG A 4 -0.70 -21.35 67.73
CA ARG A 4 -1.49 -21.08 66.52
C ARG A 4 -0.60 -20.81 65.31
N ARG A 5 0.53 -20.14 65.51
CA ARG A 5 1.53 -19.90 64.46
C ARG A 5 2.20 -21.20 64.05
N ASP A 6 2.57 -22.04 65.00
CA ASP A 6 3.20 -23.34 64.71
C ASP A 6 2.26 -24.24 63.88
N VAL A 7 0.96 -24.27 64.21
CA VAL A 7 -0.05 -25.01 63.44
C VAL A 7 -0.22 -24.45 62.02
N LEU A 8 -0.27 -23.12 61.86
CA LEU A 8 -0.36 -22.49 60.54
C LEU A 8 0.87 -22.80 59.67
N THR A 9 2.06 -22.83 60.25
CA THR A 9 3.31 -23.17 59.53
C THR A 9 3.31 -24.61 59.05
N VAL A 10 2.85 -25.56 59.88
CA VAL A 10 2.76 -26.99 59.50
C VAL A 10 1.72 -27.21 58.39
N ILE A 11 0.56 -26.53 58.48
CA ILE A 11 -0.45 -26.59 57.42
C ILE A 11 0.10 -26.00 56.11
N GLY A 12 0.81 -24.87 56.17
CA GLY A 12 1.47 -24.27 55.01
C GLY A 12 2.50 -25.20 54.37
N MET A 13 3.34 -25.86 55.18
CA MET A 13 4.32 -26.85 54.71
C MET A 13 3.64 -28.07 54.08
N MET A 14 2.54 -28.57 54.65
CA MET A 14 1.78 -29.69 54.10
C MET A 14 1.11 -29.34 52.77
N ILE A 15 0.57 -28.13 52.63
CA ILE A 15 -0.02 -27.64 51.37
C ILE A 15 1.07 -27.47 50.31
N LEU A 16 2.22 -26.89 50.66
CA LEU A 16 3.37 -26.73 49.76
C LEU A 16 3.91 -28.09 49.31
N LEU A 17 4.07 -29.03 50.26
CA LEU A 17 4.52 -30.39 49.97
C LEU A 17 3.52 -31.14 49.08
N ALA A 18 2.21 -31.00 49.35
CA ALA A 18 1.16 -31.55 48.51
C ALA A 18 1.17 -30.94 47.10
N PHE A 19 1.49 -29.66 46.95
CA PHE A 19 1.61 -29.00 45.64
C PHE A 19 2.84 -29.48 44.85
N ILE A 20 3.98 -29.68 45.52
CA ILE A 20 5.20 -30.22 44.91
C ILE A 20 5.03 -31.69 44.53
N LEU A 21 4.39 -32.50 45.40
CA LEU A 21 4.15 -33.94 45.18
C LEU A 21 3.02 -34.23 44.21
N ARG A 22 2.08 -33.31 44.04
CA ARG A 22 1.00 -33.47 43.08
C ARG A 22 1.61 -33.27 41.72
N MET A 23 2.10 -34.36 41.10
CA MET A 23 2.82 -34.50 39.80
C MET A 23 2.28 -33.71 38.59
N TRP A 24 1.20 -32.97 38.78
CA TRP A 24 0.55 -32.10 37.82
C TRP A 24 1.40 -30.94 37.28
N PRO A 25 2.24 -30.20 38.03
CA PRO A 25 3.06 -29.14 37.46
C PRO A 25 4.19 -29.73 36.60
N ILE A 26 4.72 -30.91 36.96
CA ILE A 26 5.69 -31.64 36.15
C ILE A 26 5.02 -32.15 34.86
N LEU A 27 3.83 -32.73 34.97
CA LEU A 27 3.06 -33.22 33.81
C LEU A 27 2.66 -32.06 32.88
N LEU A 28 2.26 -30.91 33.44
CA LEU A 28 1.91 -29.70 32.68
C LEU A 28 3.14 -29.11 31.98
N LEU A 29 4.30 -29.05 32.67
CA LEU A 29 5.56 -28.65 32.04
C LEU A 29 5.98 -29.60 30.91
N MET A 30 5.83 -30.91 31.11
CA MET A 30 6.14 -31.91 30.09
C MET A 30 5.23 -31.76 28.86
N LEU A 31 3.92 -31.54 29.07
CA LEU A 31 2.95 -31.31 28.00
C LEU A 31 3.27 -30.04 27.20
N ILE A 32 3.62 -28.94 27.90
CA ILE A 32 4.07 -27.71 27.25
C ILE A 32 5.34 -27.95 26.43
N GLY A 33 6.31 -28.68 26.98
CA GLY A 33 7.55 -29.01 26.28
C GLY A 33 7.32 -29.81 24.99
N VAL A 34 6.46 -30.84 25.05
CA VAL A 34 6.07 -31.63 23.87
C VAL A 34 5.35 -30.76 22.84
N PHE A 35 4.48 -29.85 23.28
CA PHE A 35 3.77 -28.94 22.38
C PHE A 35 4.74 -27.97 21.67
N PHE A 36 5.67 -27.36 22.40
CA PHE A 36 6.73 -26.53 21.83
C PHE A 36 7.63 -27.31 20.88
N TYR A 37 8.00 -28.55 21.23
CA TYR A 37 8.81 -29.41 20.38
C TYR A 37 8.08 -29.79 19.09
N ALA A 38 6.78 -30.13 19.17
CA ALA A 38 5.96 -30.42 18.01
C ALA A 38 5.81 -29.21 17.09
N LEU A 39 5.58 -28.01 17.65
CA LEU A 39 5.58 -26.77 16.88
C LEU A 39 6.94 -26.50 16.24
N TRP A 40 8.02 -26.61 17.01
CA TRP A 40 9.39 -26.41 16.51
C TRP A 40 9.72 -27.37 15.37
N MET A 41 9.35 -28.64 15.52
CA MET A 41 9.50 -29.68 14.50
C MET A 41 8.64 -29.36 13.27
N LEU A 42 7.40 -28.90 13.43
CA LEU A 42 6.54 -28.50 12.33
C LEU A 42 7.14 -27.32 11.54
N PHE A 43 7.66 -26.30 12.22
CA PHE A 43 8.37 -25.19 11.58
C PHE A 43 9.71 -25.62 10.95
N HIS A 44 10.40 -26.62 11.49
CA HIS A 44 11.66 -27.13 10.93
C HIS A 44 11.47 -28.21 9.87
N MET A 45 10.28 -28.81 9.74
CA MET A 45 9.94 -29.70 8.61
C MET A 45 9.73 -28.90 7.32
N ASP A 46 9.19 -27.69 7.39
CA ASP A 46 9.20 -26.72 6.28
C ASP A 46 10.61 -26.22 5.95
N ALA A 47 11.52 -26.27 6.93
CA ALA A 47 12.94 -25.98 6.76
C ALA A 47 13.77 -27.25 6.46
N ALA A 48 13.23 -28.16 5.64
CA ALA A 48 14.04 -29.23 5.08
C ALA A 48 15.27 -28.59 4.40
N PRO A 49 16.51 -28.96 4.81
CA PRO A 49 17.68 -28.62 4.02
C PRO A 49 17.43 -29.20 2.64
N GLN A 50 17.37 -28.37 1.61
CA GLN A 50 17.52 -28.87 0.26
C GLN A 50 18.86 -29.61 0.23
N GLN A 51 18.81 -30.93 0.35
CA GLN A 51 19.91 -31.78 -0.06
C GLN A 51 20.32 -31.28 -1.44
N PRO A 52 21.61 -31.01 -1.70
CA PRO A 52 22.05 -30.82 -3.07
C PRO A 52 21.71 -32.12 -3.78
N VAL A 53 20.65 -32.08 -4.59
CA VAL A 53 20.21 -33.20 -5.41
C VAL A 53 21.43 -33.58 -6.22
N GLN A 54 22.04 -34.71 -5.87
CA GLN A 54 22.97 -35.38 -6.75
C GLN A 54 22.19 -35.64 -8.03
N ALA A 55 22.57 -34.94 -9.09
CA ALA A 55 21.97 -35.09 -10.40
C ALA A 55 21.96 -36.59 -10.76
N PRO A 56 20.77 -37.20 -10.94
CA PRO A 56 20.72 -38.48 -11.61
C PRO A 56 21.24 -38.26 -13.03
N LEU A 57 22.43 -38.80 -13.28
CA LEU A 57 22.96 -38.96 -14.63
C LEU A 57 21.85 -39.57 -15.50
N LEU A 58 21.48 -38.87 -16.57
CA LEU A 58 20.67 -39.37 -17.67
C LEU A 58 19.20 -39.72 -17.37
N ALA A 59 18.50 -38.92 -16.56
CA ALA A 59 17.07 -38.73 -16.80
C ALA A 59 16.92 -37.59 -17.81
N LEU A 60 16.45 -37.92 -19.02
CA LEU A 60 15.93 -36.95 -19.99
C LEU A 60 15.09 -35.92 -19.19
N PRO A 61 15.31 -34.59 -19.34
CA PRO A 61 14.51 -33.63 -18.60
C PRO A 61 13.04 -34.00 -18.83
N PRO A 62 12.22 -34.17 -17.76
CA PRO A 62 10.78 -34.34 -17.94
C PRO A 62 10.34 -33.24 -18.91
N PRO A 63 9.48 -33.53 -19.91
CA PRO A 63 9.10 -32.56 -20.93
C PRO A 63 8.74 -31.29 -20.17
N ALA A 64 9.55 -30.25 -20.34
CA ALA A 64 9.44 -29.07 -19.50
C ALA A 64 8.03 -28.57 -19.73
N SER A 65 7.14 -28.80 -18.75
CA SER A 65 5.77 -28.35 -18.89
C SER A 65 5.88 -26.85 -19.06
N GLU A 66 5.14 -26.29 -20.01
CA GLU A 66 5.24 -24.87 -20.33
C GLU A 66 5.11 -24.03 -19.06
N GLU A 67 4.26 -24.46 -18.11
CA GLU A 67 4.13 -23.90 -16.77
C GLU A 67 5.42 -23.89 -15.93
N SER A 68 6.22 -24.96 -15.96
CA SER A 68 7.49 -25.04 -15.23
C SER A 68 8.53 -24.07 -15.80
N VAL A 69 8.58 -23.93 -17.13
CA VAL A 69 9.46 -22.97 -17.83
C VAL A 69 9.03 -21.54 -17.51
N LEU A 70 7.72 -21.28 -17.55
CA LEU A 70 7.16 -19.97 -17.20
C LEU A 70 7.41 -19.60 -15.74
N ASN A 71 7.28 -20.54 -14.80
CA ASN A 71 7.59 -20.31 -13.38
C ASN A 71 9.07 -19.98 -13.18
N THR A 72 9.94 -20.69 -13.89
CA THR A 72 11.38 -20.44 -13.83
C THR A 72 11.70 -19.05 -14.41
N ALA A 73 11.13 -18.71 -15.58
CA ALA A 73 11.32 -17.41 -16.20
C ALA A 73 10.79 -16.25 -15.33
N PHE A 74 9.62 -16.42 -14.70
CA PHE A 74 9.02 -15.41 -13.83
C PHE A 74 9.81 -15.19 -12.54
N SER A 75 10.35 -16.25 -11.93
CA SER A 75 11.22 -16.10 -10.74
C SER A 75 12.55 -15.41 -11.08
N VAL A 76 13.13 -15.72 -12.25
CA VAL A 76 14.32 -15.01 -12.75
C VAL A 76 14.01 -13.54 -13.00
N LEU A 77 12.85 -13.23 -13.61
CA LEU A 77 12.37 -11.86 -13.82
C LEU A 77 12.28 -11.09 -12.49
N GLN A 78 11.63 -11.65 -11.47
CA GLN A 78 11.50 -11.03 -10.15
C GLN A 78 12.85 -10.73 -9.50
N ARG A 79 13.79 -11.68 -9.61
CA ARG A 79 15.16 -11.49 -9.11
C ARG A 79 15.87 -10.35 -9.83
N ARG A 80 15.80 -10.31 -11.17
CA ARG A 80 16.42 -9.25 -11.98
C ARG A 80 15.83 -7.88 -11.70
N ILE A 81 14.51 -7.79 -11.55
CA ILE A 81 13.84 -6.56 -11.13
C ILE A 81 14.40 -6.10 -9.77
N THR A 82 14.48 -7.00 -8.80
CA THR A 82 14.98 -6.68 -7.46
C THR A 82 16.43 -6.19 -7.50
N GLU A 83 17.30 -6.86 -8.26
CA GLU A 83 18.70 -6.44 -8.47
C GLU A 83 18.76 -5.02 -9.05
N GLN A 84 17.98 -4.74 -10.10
CA GLN A 84 17.95 -3.41 -10.74
C GLN A 84 17.36 -2.32 -9.82
N VAL A 85 16.33 -2.64 -9.05
CA VAL A 85 15.73 -1.72 -8.08
C VAL A 85 16.73 -1.37 -6.98
N LEU A 86 17.43 -2.35 -6.41
CA LEU A 86 18.40 -2.15 -5.33
C LEU A 86 19.65 -1.40 -5.79
N LEU A 87 20.09 -1.60 -7.05
CA LEU A 87 21.21 -0.85 -7.63
C LEU A 87 20.90 0.66 -7.69
N ARG A 88 19.66 1.03 -8.02
CA ARG A 88 19.25 2.43 -8.17
C ARG A 88 18.74 3.04 -6.86
N TYR A 89 18.14 2.22 -5.99
CA TYR A 89 17.55 2.61 -4.71
C TYR A 89 17.82 1.53 -3.64
N PRO A 90 18.90 1.64 -2.85
CA PRO A 90 19.34 0.57 -1.95
C PRO A 90 18.35 0.22 -0.83
N ASN A 91 17.47 1.16 -0.47
CA ASN A 91 16.45 0.98 0.58
C ASN A 91 15.03 0.78 0.02
N ALA A 92 14.87 0.67 -1.30
CA ALA A 92 13.55 0.56 -1.92
C ALA A 92 12.98 -0.86 -1.80
N ARG A 93 11.68 -0.93 -1.57
CA ARG A 93 10.89 -2.15 -1.70
C ARG A 93 9.94 -1.97 -2.87
N TRP A 94 9.76 -2.99 -3.69
CA TRP A 94 8.84 -2.91 -4.82
C TRP A 94 7.69 -3.92 -4.65
N VAL A 95 6.54 -3.57 -5.21
CA VAL A 95 5.36 -4.43 -5.32
C VAL A 95 4.83 -4.35 -6.75
N TRP A 96 4.11 -5.37 -7.21
CA TRP A 96 3.43 -5.32 -8.51
C TRP A 96 2.36 -4.22 -8.50
N GLY A 97 2.30 -3.44 -9.57
CA GLY A 97 1.24 -2.45 -9.80
C GLY A 97 0.01 -2.99 -10.50
N VAL A 98 0.02 -4.28 -10.82
CA VAL A 98 -1.04 -5.01 -11.50
C VAL A 98 -1.39 -6.25 -10.68
N ALA A 99 -2.68 -6.58 -10.61
CA ALA A 99 -3.16 -7.76 -9.88
C ALA A 99 -2.68 -9.07 -10.55
N ASP A 100 -2.64 -9.11 -11.89
CA ASP A 100 -2.40 -10.33 -12.66
C ASP A 100 -1.03 -10.32 -13.35
N ALA A 101 0.04 -10.00 -12.62
CA ALA A 101 1.39 -9.88 -13.16
C ALA A 101 1.88 -11.18 -13.85
N ARG A 102 1.54 -12.34 -13.29
CA ARG A 102 1.96 -13.63 -13.86
C ARG A 102 1.26 -13.91 -15.18
N GLU A 103 -0.06 -13.72 -15.25
CA GLU A 103 -0.82 -13.96 -16.48
C GLU A 103 -0.42 -12.98 -17.58
N ARG A 104 -0.20 -11.71 -17.23
CA ARG A 104 0.30 -10.71 -18.19
C ARG A 104 1.70 -11.05 -18.70
N PHE A 105 2.59 -11.56 -17.85
CA PHE A 105 3.91 -12.01 -18.30
C PHE A 105 3.81 -13.13 -19.35
N VAL A 106 2.89 -14.08 -19.18
CA VAL A 106 2.65 -15.18 -20.15
C VAL A 106 2.10 -14.65 -21.47
N HIS A 107 1.17 -13.69 -21.42
CA HIS A 107 0.53 -13.10 -22.60
C HIS A 107 1.31 -11.93 -23.23
N GLY A 108 2.50 -11.59 -22.70
CA GLY A 108 3.28 -10.43 -23.14
C GLY A 108 2.64 -9.07 -22.83
N GLY A 109 1.71 -9.03 -21.86
CA GLY A 109 1.06 -7.82 -21.40
C GLY A 109 1.98 -6.91 -20.58
N GLU A 110 1.59 -5.65 -20.45
CA GLU A 110 2.37 -4.65 -19.73
C GLU A 110 2.44 -4.97 -18.22
N LEU A 111 3.68 -4.95 -17.71
CA LEU A 111 4.00 -5.18 -16.31
C LEU A 111 4.47 -3.87 -15.69
N SER A 112 3.87 -3.49 -14.56
CA SER A 112 4.31 -2.33 -13.80
C SER A 112 4.61 -2.70 -12.35
N ILE A 113 5.56 -1.98 -11.76
CA ILE A 113 5.95 -2.10 -10.36
C ILE A 113 5.84 -0.74 -9.67
N LEU A 114 5.46 -0.75 -8.39
CA LEU A 114 5.51 0.42 -7.52
C LEU A 114 6.66 0.24 -6.54
N LEU A 115 7.55 1.22 -6.51
CA LEU A 115 8.63 1.32 -5.55
C LEU A 115 8.19 2.19 -4.38
N ASN A 116 8.40 1.67 -3.17
CA ASN A 116 8.29 2.36 -1.90
C ASN A 116 9.69 2.63 -1.35
N ARG A 117 9.87 3.71 -0.58
CA ARG A 117 11.15 4.13 0.02
C ARG A 117 12.24 4.49 -0.99
N ALA A 118 11.85 4.87 -2.20
CA ALA A 118 12.73 5.37 -3.26
C ALA A 118 12.77 6.92 -3.30
N GLY A 119 12.54 7.60 -2.16
CA GLY A 119 12.31 9.05 -2.09
C GLY A 119 10.84 9.47 -2.31
N GLY A 120 9.92 8.51 -2.32
CA GLY A 120 8.48 8.69 -2.54
C GLY A 120 7.86 7.41 -3.11
N TYR A 121 6.61 7.47 -3.56
CA TYR A 121 6.01 6.43 -4.39
C TYR A 121 6.43 6.65 -5.85
N ARG A 122 7.09 5.65 -6.46
CA ARG A 122 7.53 5.75 -7.87
C ARG A 122 7.06 4.53 -8.65
N ARG A 123 6.41 4.74 -9.79
CA ARG A 123 6.02 3.67 -10.71
C ARG A 123 7.17 3.41 -11.70
N ALA A 124 7.38 2.16 -12.07
CA ALA A 124 8.24 1.76 -13.18
C ALA A 124 7.56 0.68 -14.01
N VAL A 125 7.69 0.75 -15.32
CA VAL A 125 7.25 -0.27 -16.27
C VAL A 125 8.40 -1.26 -16.48
N VAL A 126 8.09 -2.55 -16.37
CA VAL A 126 9.04 -3.64 -16.58
C VAL A 126 9.03 -3.97 -18.06
N GLN A 127 10.16 -3.72 -18.74
CA GLN A 127 10.33 -4.12 -20.13
C GLN A 127 10.70 -5.61 -20.17
N VAL A 128 9.86 -6.39 -20.84
CA VAL A 128 10.07 -7.83 -21.06
C VAL A 128 10.07 -8.10 -22.56
N ASN A 129 11.05 -8.85 -23.06
CA ASN A 129 11.11 -9.32 -24.44
C ASN A 129 11.33 -10.84 -24.43
N ASN A 130 10.49 -11.60 -25.14
CA ASN A 130 10.58 -13.07 -25.22
C ASN A 130 10.69 -13.76 -23.84
N LEU A 131 9.84 -13.39 -22.87
CA LEU A 131 9.87 -13.89 -21.48
C LEU A 131 11.17 -13.55 -20.71
N GLN A 132 12.00 -12.64 -21.21
CA GLN A 132 13.22 -12.20 -20.56
C GLN A 132 13.12 -10.74 -20.12
N PHE A 133 13.71 -10.43 -18.97
CA PHE A 133 13.82 -9.08 -18.47
C PHE A 133 14.80 -8.25 -19.31
N CYS A 134 14.35 -7.12 -19.84
CA CYS A 134 15.18 -6.18 -20.60
C CYS A 134 15.57 -4.93 -19.80
N GLY A 135 14.70 -4.47 -18.88
CA GLY A 135 14.98 -3.28 -18.10
C GLY A 135 13.79 -2.74 -17.33
N LEU A 136 14.04 -1.69 -16.53
CA LEU A 136 13.00 -0.90 -15.88
C LEU A 136 12.94 0.47 -16.55
N GLN A 137 11.80 0.76 -17.17
CA GLN A 137 11.51 2.09 -17.67
C GLN A 137 10.75 2.84 -16.59
N TYR A 138 11.37 3.89 -16.07
CA TYR A 138 10.69 4.82 -15.20
C TYR A 138 10.02 5.81 -16.14
N PRO A 139 8.67 5.88 -16.19
CA PRO A 139 8.02 6.94 -16.91
C PRO A 139 8.52 8.25 -16.30
N THR A 140 9.39 8.92 -17.04
CA THR A 140 9.60 10.35 -16.90
C THR A 140 8.22 10.95 -17.15
N ALA A 141 7.69 11.72 -16.20
CA ALA A 141 6.57 12.59 -16.52
C ALA A 141 7.06 13.41 -17.73
N GLU A 142 6.41 13.25 -18.89
CA GLU A 142 6.86 13.63 -20.25
C GLU A 142 7.54 12.51 -21.07
N GLN A 143 6.76 11.53 -21.52
CA GLN A 143 6.85 11.02 -22.90
C GLN A 143 5.65 10.11 -23.25
N PRO A 144 4.67 10.59 -24.03
CA PRO A 144 3.73 9.72 -24.72
C PRO A 144 4.48 8.88 -25.76
N GLN A 145 4.35 7.57 -25.69
CA GLN A 145 4.81 6.66 -26.74
C GLN A 145 4.02 6.93 -28.02
N GLN A 146 4.70 7.39 -29.07
CA GLN A 146 4.22 7.32 -30.45
C GLN A 146 4.22 5.84 -30.92
N PRO A 147 3.12 5.32 -31.48
CA PRO A 147 3.17 4.28 -32.49
C PRO A 147 3.35 4.91 -33.88
N ALA A 148 4.20 4.29 -34.68
CA ALA A 148 4.68 4.75 -35.98
C ALA A 148 3.69 4.60 -37.15
N SER A 149 3.89 5.45 -38.16
CA SER A 149 3.63 5.30 -39.62
C SER A 149 2.36 5.95 -40.21
N GLU A 150 2.50 7.23 -40.59
CA GLU A 150 2.27 7.90 -41.91
C GLU A 150 1.33 7.30 -43.00
N PRO A 151 0.74 8.10 -43.93
CA PRO A 151 1.36 9.28 -44.57
C PRO A 151 0.51 10.55 -44.85
N GLU A 152 1.26 11.64 -45.01
CA GLU A 152 1.06 12.82 -45.88
C GLU A 152 -0.22 13.68 -45.75
N THR A 153 -0.05 14.94 -45.30
CA THR A 153 -0.08 16.17 -46.13
C THR A 153 0.17 17.41 -45.24
N GLU A 154 1.06 18.30 -45.67
CA GLU A 154 1.43 19.62 -45.11
C GLU A 154 0.23 20.62 -45.00
N PRO A 155 0.37 21.87 -44.48
CA PRO A 155 1.50 22.54 -43.82
C PRO A 155 1.18 23.16 -42.44
N SER A 156 2.26 23.58 -41.76
CA SER A 156 2.30 24.37 -40.53
C SER A 156 1.19 25.41 -40.33
N GLU A 157 0.44 25.23 -39.26
CA GLU A 157 -0.13 26.33 -38.47
C GLU A 157 0.44 26.20 -37.05
N GLU A 158 0.94 27.31 -36.52
CA GLU A 158 1.43 27.43 -35.15
C GLU A 158 0.39 26.82 -34.19
N PRO A 159 0.77 25.94 -33.24
CA PRO A 159 -0.18 25.55 -32.23
C PRO A 159 -0.38 26.77 -31.33
N GLU A 160 -1.49 27.48 -31.55
CA GLU A 160 -2.17 28.23 -30.50
C GLU A 160 -2.18 27.31 -29.27
N GLN A 161 -1.49 27.73 -28.22
CA GLN A 161 -1.49 27.04 -26.94
C GLN A 161 -2.94 27.08 -26.45
N GLU A 162 -3.70 26.03 -26.76
CA GLU A 162 -4.92 25.72 -26.04
C GLU A 162 -4.53 25.69 -24.55
N PRO A 163 -5.14 26.51 -23.70
CA PRO A 163 -4.80 26.50 -22.29
C PRO A 163 -5.07 25.09 -21.80
N GLU A 164 -4.01 24.38 -21.37
CA GLU A 164 -4.15 23.11 -20.69
C GLU A 164 -5.17 23.31 -19.57
N THR A 165 -6.39 22.81 -19.77
CA THR A 165 -7.44 22.93 -18.77
C THR A 165 -7.08 21.95 -17.67
N VAL A 166 -6.24 22.41 -16.74
CA VAL A 166 -5.85 21.66 -15.55
C VAL A 166 -7.14 21.27 -14.83
N ASP A 167 -7.37 19.96 -14.67
CA ASP A 167 -8.56 19.47 -13.97
C ASP A 167 -8.40 19.66 -12.47
N TYR A 168 -8.88 20.80 -11.98
CA TYR A 168 -8.88 21.14 -10.55
C TYR A 168 -9.91 20.32 -9.73
N GLY A 169 -10.64 19.39 -10.34
CA GLY A 169 -11.64 18.56 -9.66
C GLY A 169 -11.06 17.69 -8.55
N LEU A 170 -9.93 17.02 -8.80
CA LEU A 170 -9.28 16.18 -7.79
C LEU A 170 -8.73 17.02 -6.63
N LEU A 171 -8.08 18.14 -6.95
CA LEU A 171 -7.53 19.06 -5.95
C LEU A 171 -8.63 19.63 -5.04
N ALA A 172 -9.79 19.99 -5.62
CA ALA A 172 -10.93 20.46 -4.87
C ALA A 172 -11.49 19.40 -3.92
N PHE A 173 -11.62 18.16 -4.40
CA PHE A 173 -12.09 17.04 -3.59
C PHE A 173 -11.15 16.76 -2.41
N GLU A 174 -9.85 16.63 -2.67
CA GLU A 174 -8.85 16.35 -1.63
C GLU A 174 -8.79 17.47 -0.59
N TRP A 175 -8.88 18.73 -1.02
CA TRP A 175 -8.90 19.86 -0.10
C TRP A 175 -10.16 19.87 0.76
N VAL A 176 -11.35 19.65 0.17
CA VAL A 176 -12.61 19.63 0.94
C VAL A 176 -12.61 18.49 1.95
N GLU A 177 -12.20 17.29 1.57
CA GLU A 177 -12.08 16.13 2.48
C GLU A 177 -11.13 16.41 3.65
N ALA A 178 -9.93 16.96 3.36
CA ALA A 178 -8.94 17.27 4.38
C ALA A 178 -9.40 18.37 5.36
N ASN A 179 -10.27 19.28 4.91
CA ASN A 179 -10.73 20.42 5.70
C ASN A 179 -12.16 20.25 6.24
N LEU A 180 -12.87 19.17 5.89
CA LEU A 180 -14.29 18.97 6.19
C LEU A 180 -14.59 19.05 7.69
N GLN A 181 -13.76 18.43 8.52
CA GLN A 181 -13.94 18.45 9.97
C GLN A 181 -13.82 19.88 10.55
N ALA A 182 -12.84 20.66 10.08
CA ALA A 182 -12.64 22.03 10.52
C ALA A 182 -13.78 22.94 10.04
N LEU A 183 -14.22 22.78 8.78
CA LEU A 183 -15.34 23.51 8.21
C LEU A 183 -16.66 23.22 8.94
N ASN A 184 -16.90 21.97 9.32
CA ASN A 184 -18.07 21.59 10.11
C ASN A 184 -18.02 22.16 11.54
N ALA A 185 -16.84 22.19 12.17
CA ALA A 185 -16.67 22.85 13.47
C ALA A 185 -16.97 24.36 13.37
N GLN A 186 -16.47 25.01 12.31
CA GLN A 186 -16.72 26.42 12.03
C GLN A 186 -18.21 26.68 11.76
N CYS A 187 -18.89 25.81 11.01
CA CYS A 187 -20.34 25.85 10.83
C CYS A 187 -21.08 25.86 12.17
N ASN A 188 -20.74 24.95 13.08
CA ASN A 188 -21.40 24.84 14.37
C ASN A 188 -21.20 26.09 15.23
N GLU A 189 -20.01 26.69 15.18
CA GLU A 189 -19.70 27.94 15.88
C GLU A 189 -20.50 29.13 15.33
N VAL A 190 -20.62 29.22 13.99
CA VAL A 190 -21.35 30.27 13.27
C VAL A 190 -22.85 30.16 13.55
N ILE A 191 -23.40 28.95 13.51
CA ILE A 191 -24.80 28.67 13.91
C ILE A 191 -25.01 29.04 15.38
N GLY A 192 -24.10 28.66 16.28
CA GLY A 192 -24.18 29.01 17.70
C GLY A 192 -24.11 30.51 17.98
N SER A 193 -23.51 31.28 17.07
CA SER A 193 -23.43 32.73 17.12
C SER A 193 -24.62 33.45 16.45
N GLY A 194 -25.61 32.70 15.95
CA GLY A 194 -26.80 33.24 15.26
C GLY A 194 -26.52 33.76 13.85
N LYS A 195 -25.40 33.38 13.24
CA LYS A 195 -25.05 33.71 11.85
C LYS A 195 -25.40 32.54 10.93
N ASP A 196 -25.69 32.84 9.67
CA ASP A 196 -26.09 31.86 8.65
C ASP A 196 -24.98 31.61 7.61
N SER A 197 -23.85 32.28 7.73
CA SER A 197 -22.79 32.22 6.75
C SER A 197 -21.42 32.52 7.34
N PHE A 198 -20.40 31.93 6.73
CA PHE A 198 -19.00 32.11 7.09
C PHE A 198 -18.13 32.11 5.85
N ARG A 199 -16.87 32.50 6.04
CA ARG A 199 -15.97 32.78 4.93
C ARG A 199 -14.66 32.03 5.10
N ILE A 200 -14.29 31.32 4.04
CA ILE A 200 -13.01 30.64 3.92
C ILE A 200 -12.06 31.60 3.21
N PRO A 201 -11.00 32.11 3.89
CA PRO A 201 -10.10 33.09 3.28
C PRO A 201 -9.24 32.46 2.20
N ALA A 202 -8.86 33.24 1.18
CA ALA A 202 -7.97 32.81 0.10
C ALA A 202 -6.64 32.19 0.58
N SER A 203 -6.15 32.61 1.76
CA SER A 203 -4.93 32.05 2.36
C SER A 203 -5.06 30.58 2.81
N GLN A 204 -6.28 30.10 3.01
CA GLN A 204 -6.57 28.71 3.38
C GLN A 204 -6.97 27.86 2.17
N LEU A 205 -7.27 28.51 1.04
CA LEU A 205 -7.67 27.85 -0.19
C LEU A 205 -6.44 27.51 -1.04
N PRO A 206 -6.53 26.46 -1.89
CA PRO A 206 -5.50 26.18 -2.87
C PRO A 206 -5.64 27.15 -4.05
N HIS A 207 -5.24 26.72 -5.26
CA HIS A 207 -5.20 27.59 -6.44
C HIS A 207 -6.54 28.31 -6.70
N GLY A 208 -6.50 29.58 -7.15
CA GLY A 208 -7.72 30.38 -7.43
C GLY A 208 -8.70 29.67 -8.38
N ASP A 209 -8.17 29.04 -9.41
CA ASP A 209 -8.95 28.29 -10.41
C ASP A 209 -9.63 27.03 -9.84
N SER A 210 -9.21 26.58 -8.65
CA SER A 210 -9.86 25.48 -7.94
C SER A 210 -11.05 25.91 -7.08
N TRP A 211 -11.34 27.20 -6.95
CA TRP A 211 -12.44 27.67 -6.12
C TRP A 211 -13.82 27.24 -6.64
N PRO A 212 -14.13 27.33 -7.96
CA PRO A 212 -15.39 26.82 -8.49
C PRO A 212 -15.62 25.31 -8.24
N PRO A 213 -14.65 24.40 -8.45
CA PRO A 213 -14.84 23.00 -8.08
C PRO A 213 -14.89 22.78 -6.57
N ILE A 214 -14.18 23.57 -5.75
CA ILE A 214 -14.33 23.52 -4.28
C ILE A 214 -15.76 23.86 -3.86
N CYS A 215 -16.38 24.90 -4.45
CA CYS A 215 -17.77 25.23 -4.18
C CYS A 215 -18.72 24.07 -4.51
N LYS A 216 -18.47 23.36 -5.63
CA LYS A 216 -19.25 22.18 -6.01
C LYS A 216 -19.10 21.04 -4.99
N GLU A 217 -17.88 20.79 -4.52
CA GLU A 217 -17.62 19.75 -3.51
C GLU A 217 -18.18 20.12 -2.12
N LEU A 218 -18.18 21.40 -1.74
CA LEU A 218 -18.86 21.87 -0.52
C LEU A 218 -20.37 21.60 -0.61
N LEU A 219 -21.01 21.90 -1.74
CA LEU A 219 -22.43 21.56 -1.94
C LEU A 219 -22.68 20.04 -1.84
N ARG A 220 -21.80 19.21 -2.41
CA ARG A 220 -21.88 17.74 -2.29
C ARG A 220 -21.77 17.24 -0.85
N ASN A 221 -21.01 17.96 -0.01
CA ASN A 221 -20.81 17.64 1.40
C ASN A 221 -21.90 18.22 2.33
N GLY A 222 -22.96 18.81 1.77
CA GLY A 222 -24.16 19.20 2.52
C GLY A 222 -24.19 20.65 3.02
N PHE A 223 -23.27 21.50 2.56
CA PHE A 223 -23.36 22.95 2.75
C PHE A 223 -24.47 23.53 1.85
N PHE A 224 -25.12 24.63 2.26
CA PHE A 224 -26.33 25.14 1.59
C PHE A 224 -26.04 25.91 0.31
N ALA A 225 -25.08 26.84 0.37
CA ALA A 225 -24.56 27.56 -0.80
C ALA A 225 -23.07 27.85 -0.62
N ALA A 226 -22.31 27.88 -1.71
CA ALA A 226 -20.90 28.25 -1.71
C ALA A 226 -20.58 29.10 -2.95
N GLU A 227 -20.08 30.32 -2.74
CA GLU A 227 -19.80 31.28 -3.80
C GLU A 227 -18.34 31.77 -3.71
N PRO A 228 -17.58 31.75 -4.82
CA PRO A 228 -16.24 32.31 -4.85
C PRO A 228 -16.30 33.85 -4.90
N LEU A 229 -15.54 34.50 -4.02
CA LEU A 229 -15.33 35.95 -3.94
C LEU A 229 -13.85 36.26 -4.15
N ALA A 230 -13.51 37.50 -4.49
CA ALA A 230 -12.13 37.92 -4.81
C ALA A 230 -11.08 37.54 -3.74
N ASP A 231 -11.50 37.44 -2.48
CA ASP A 231 -10.66 37.21 -1.33
C ASP A 231 -10.89 35.85 -0.63
N GLY A 232 -11.70 34.94 -1.22
CA GLY A 232 -11.99 33.61 -0.66
C GLY A 232 -13.36 33.04 -1.06
N ILE A 233 -13.85 32.01 -0.36
CA ILE A 233 -15.16 31.40 -0.64
C ILE A 233 -16.14 31.73 0.48
N GLN A 234 -17.30 32.28 0.13
CA GLN A 234 -18.42 32.49 1.05
C GLN A 234 -19.28 31.24 1.10
N VAL A 235 -19.51 30.70 2.30
CA VAL A 235 -20.33 29.51 2.52
C VAL A 235 -21.55 29.88 3.35
N GLN A 236 -22.73 29.55 2.83
CA GLN A 236 -24.00 29.67 3.55
C GLN A 236 -24.36 28.32 4.17
N ILE A 237 -24.91 28.38 5.37
CA ILE A 237 -25.32 27.25 6.17
C ILE A 237 -26.83 27.30 6.35
N LYS A 238 -27.48 26.14 6.28
CA LYS A 238 -28.92 26.07 6.46
C LYS A 238 -29.27 26.25 7.94
N VAL A 239 -29.74 27.43 8.32
CA VAL A 239 -30.32 27.69 9.65
C VAL A 239 -31.72 27.06 9.68
N LYS A 240 -32.00 26.26 10.69
CA LYS A 240 -33.29 25.58 10.88
C LYS A 240 -34.11 26.28 11.95
#